data_AF-A0A929I0G3-F1
#
_entry.id   AF-A0A929I0G3-F1
#
_cell.length_a   1.000
_cell.length_b   1.000
_cell.length_c   1.000
_cell.angle_alpha   90.00
_cell.angle_beta   90.00
_cell.angle_gamma   90.00
#
_symmetry.space_group_name_H-M   'P 1'
#
loop_
_entity.id
_entity.type
_entity.pdbx_description
1 polymer ?
#
loop_
_entity_poly.entity_id
_entity_poly.type
_entity_poly.pdbx_seq_one_letter_code
_entity_poly.pdbx_strand_id
1 'polypeptide(L)'
;MKSIAIFVKRRGCYLTWAVLGIVAAAVTLYTQDCAGPPLKPWHSEKLTEEFTAEMADEIRTFDDYRQLEDRLFAQLEEKVYAGTETGPEYALVRYSAGSAADPQHRRPHWNRSFEFRVGKPVGGVLLLHGMSDSPYSLRALGETLKQR
;
A
#
# COMPACT_ATOMS: atom_id res chain seq x y z
N MET A 1 -21.14 6.11 -68.00
CA MET A 1 -21.93 6.06 -66.74
C MET A 1 -21.38 5.07 -65.69
N LYS A 2 -20.85 3.89 -66.05
CA LYS A 2 -20.32 2.91 -65.07
C LYS A 2 -19.10 3.40 -64.24
N SER A 3 -18.23 4.24 -64.82
CA SER A 3 -17.02 4.75 -64.15
C SER A 3 -17.28 5.72 -62.99
N ILE A 4 -18.37 6.49 -63.05
CA ILE A 4 -18.73 7.49 -62.02
C ILE A 4 -19.30 6.79 -60.77
N ALA A 5 -20.11 5.75 -60.96
CA ALA A 5 -20.69 4.96 -59.87
C ALA A 5 -19.62 4.21 -59.03
N ILE A 6 -18.57 3.69 -59.67
CA ILE A 6 -17.45 3.04 -58.99
C ILE A 6 -16.67 4.06 -58.13
N PHE A 7 -16.46 5.26 -58.65
CA PHE A 7 -15.72 6.32 -57.95
C PHE A 7 -16.47 6.85 -56.71
N VAL A 8 -17.80 7.00 -56.80
CA VAL A 8 -18.67 7.36 -55.68
C VAL A 8 -18.72 6.23 -54.62
N LYS A 9 -18.81 4.97 -55.04
CA LYS A 9 -18.79 3.80 -54.14
C LYS A 9 -17.44 3.66 -53.39
N ARG A 10 -16.33 3.93 -54.08
CA ARG A 10 -14.98 3.97 -53.47
C ARG A 10 -14.87 5.09 -52.43
N ARG A 11 -15.36 6.29 -52.74
CA ARG A 11 -15.37 7.45 -51.82
C ARG A 11 -16.19 7.21 -50.55
N GLY A 12 -17.35 6.56 -50.66
CA GLY A 12 -18.14 6.14 -49.49
C GLY A 12 -17.40 5.15 -48.60
N CYS A 13 -16.65 4.22 -49.20
CA CYS A 13 -15.84 3.24 -48.47
C CYS A 13 -14.66 3.91 -47.74
N TYR A 14 -13.99 4.87 -48.38
CA TYR A 14 -12.92 5.65 -47.74
C TYR A 14 -13.44 6.49 -46.56
N LEU A 15 -14.65 7.06 -46.66
CA LEU A 15 -15.26 7.80 -45.57
C LEU A 15 -15.62 6.89 -44.38
N THR A 16 -16.16 5.70 -44.64
CA THR A 16 -16.42 4.72 -43.57
C THR A 16 -15.14 4.23 -42.90
N TRP A 17 -14.07 3.98 -43.66
CA TRP A 17 -12.78 3.60 -43.08
C TRP A 17 -12.14 4.75 -42.29
N ALA A 18 -12.29 5.99 -42.74
CA ALA A 18 -11.82 7.17 -42.02
C ALA A 18 -12.56 7.34 -40.69
N VAL A 19 -13.90 7.23 -40.69
CA VAL A 19 -14.71 7.29 -39.47
C VAL A 19 -14.36 6.15 -38.51
N LEU A 20 -14.24 4.91 -39.00
CA LEU A 20 -13.81 3.77 -38.19
C LEU A 20 -12.41 3.98 -37.60
N GLY A 21 -11.47 4.53 -38.38
CA GLY A 21 -10.14 4.87 -37.89
C GLY A 21 -10.16 5.93 -36.79
N ILE A 22 -10.99 6.97 -36.93
CA ILE A 22 -11.16 8.01 -35.91
C ILE A 22 -11.78 7.43 -34.64
N VAL A 23 -12.82 6.61 -34.75
CA VAL A 23 -13.46 5.95 -33.60
C VAL A 23 -12.47 5.01 -32.91
N ALA A 24 -11.71 4.21 -33.66
CA ALA A 24 -10.69 3.34 -33.10
C ALA A 24 -9.61 4.15 -32.36
N ALA A 25 -9.11 5.24 -32.95
CA ALA A 25 -8.14 6.11 -32.30
C ALA A 25 -8.70 6.75 -31.02
N ALA A 26 -9.94 7.23 -31.06
CA ALA A 26 -10.62 7.80 -29.89
C ALA A 26 -10.80 6.76 -28.78
N VAL A 27 -11.18 5.53 -29.12
CA VAL A 27 -11.28 4.42 -28.15
C VAL A 27 -9.91 4.08 -27.58
N THR A 28 -8.86 3.96 -28.39
CA THR A 28 -7.50 3.68 -27.91
C THR A 28 -6.99 4.77 -26.96
N LEU A 29 -7.18 6.04 -27.31
CA LEU A 29 -6.78 7.15 -26.45
C LEU A 29 -7.59 7.18 -25.15
N TYR A 30 -8.90 6.91 -25.23
CA TYR A 30 -9.76 6.85 -24.06
C TYR A 30 -9.38 5.70 -23.11
N THR A 31 -9.04 4.52 -23.62
CA THR A 31 -8.71 3.36 -22.79
C THR A 31 -7.29 3.39 -22.22
N GLN A 32 -6.35 4.09 -22.87
CA GLN A 32 -4.98 4.25 -22.36
C GLN A 32 -4.92 5.01 -21.03
N ASP A 33 -5.81 5.99 -20.83
CA ASP A 33 -5.82 6.83 -19.62
C ASP A 33 -6.65 6.21 -18.47
N CYS A 34 -7.40 5.14 -18.74
CA CYS A 34 -8.17 4.43 -17.70
C CYS A 34 -7.32 3.42 -16.90
N ALA A 35 -6.18 2.97 -17.45
CA ALA A 35 -5.28 2.04 -16.79
C ALA A 35 -4.20 2.87 -16.07
N GLY A 36 -4.44 3.22 -14.80
CA GLY A 36 -3.43 3.89 -13.98
C GLY A 36 -2.10 3.11 -13.88
N PRO A 37 -1.12 3.60 -13.09
CA PRO A 37 0.16 2.94 -12.91
C PRO A 37 0.01 1.46 -12.54
N PRO A 38 0.95 0.58 -12.97
CA PRO A 38 0.89 -0.82 -12.61
C PRO A 38 0.86 -1.00 -11.09
N LEU A 39 0.16 -2.05 -10.64
CA LEU A 39 0.15 -2.42 -9.25
C LEU A 39 1.56 -2.67 -8.74
N LYS A 40 1.76 -2.38 -7.45
CA LYS A 40 3.02 -2.55 -6.75
C LYS A 40 2.89 -3.74 -5.79
N PRO A 41 3.99 -4.33 -5.29
CA PRO A 41 3.92 -5.50 -4.43
C PRO A 41 2.96 -5.33 -3.25
N TRP A 42 2.97 -4.17 -2.58
CA TRP A 42 2.05 -3.87 -1.46
C TRP A 42 0.57 -3.76 -1.83
N HIS A 43 0.21 -3.74 -3.12
CA HIS A 43 -1.18 -3.80 -3.58
C HIS A 43 -1.69 -5.22 -3.82
N SER A 44 -0.78 -6.17 -4.07
CA SER A 44 -1.13 -7.53 -4.50
C SER A 44 -0.71 -8.62 -3.51
N GLU A 45 0.36 -8.40 -2.77
CA GLU A 45 0.88 -9.37 -1.82
C GLU A 45 -0.06 -9.54 -0.63
N LYS A 46 -0.31 -10.80 -0.30
CA LYS A 46 -1.03 -11.19 0.92
C LYS A 46 -0.04 -11.72 1.94
N LEU A 47 -0.02 -11.07 3.09
CA LEU A 47 0.72 -11.55 4.25
C LEU A 47 -0.10 -12.64 4.93
N THR A 48 0.56 -13.67 5.43
CA THR A 48 -0.05 -14.85 6.06
C THR A 48 0.32 -15.00 7.52
N GLU A 49 1.32 -14.26 7.98
CA GLU A 49 1.75 -14.24 9.39
C GLU A 49 0.92 -13.25 10.24
N GLU A 50 -0.10 -12.61 9.66
CA GLU A 50 -0.98 -11.69 10.41
C GLU A 50 -1.75 -12.45 11.50
N PHE A 51 -1.97 -11.78 12.64
CA PHE A 51 -2.81 -12.33 13.70
C PHE A 51 -4.24 -12.55 13.19
N THR A 52 -4.78 -13.74 13.40
CA THR A 52 -6.19 -14.07 13.16
C THR A 52 -6.87 -14.51 14.44
N ALA A 53 -8.21 -14.45 14.47
CA ALA A 53 -8.99 -14.90 15.62
C ALA A 53 -8.78 -16.39 15.96
N GLU A 54 -8.41 -17.20 14.97
CA GLU A 54 -8.13 -18.63 15.13
C GLU A 54 -6.85 -18.88 15.95
N MET A 55 -5.91 -17.94 15.95
CA MET A 55 -4.66 -18.01 16.70
C MET A 55 -4.81 -17.61 18.18
N ALA A 56 -6.00 -17.21 18.63
CA ALA A 56 -6.23 -16.68 19.97
C ALA A 56 -5.90 -17.70 21.09
N ASP A 57 -5.97 -18.99 20.80
CA ASP A 57 -5.59 -20.04 21.75
C ASP A 57 -4.07 -20.26 21.81
N GLU A 58 -3.31 -19.87 20.79
CA GLU A 58 -1.86 -20.04 20.70
C GLU A 58 -1.11 -18.77 21.18
N ILE A 59 -1.58 -17.60 20.76
CA ILE A 59 -0.99 -16.30 21.08
C ILE A 59 -1.67 -15.75 22.33
N ARG A 60 -1.11 -16.05 23.50
CA ARG A 60 -1.73 -15.75 24.79
C ARG A 60 -1.07 -14.59 25.53
N THR A 61 0.17 -14.28 25.20
CA THR A 61 0.95 -13.23 25.84
C THR A 61 1.36 -12.16 24.85
N PHE A 62 1.72 -10.99 25.39
CA PHE A 62 2.26 -9.93 24.55
C PHE A 62 3.57 -10.33 23.89
N ASP A 63 4.40 -11.15 24.56
CA ASP A 63 5.64 -11.66 23.98
C ASP A 63 5.37 -12.63 22.82
N ASP A 64 4.33 -13.46 22.90
CA ASP A 64 3.89 -14.32 21.77
C ASP A 64 3.48 -13.45 20.58
N TYR A 65 2.73 -12.38 20.83
CA TYR A 65 2.31 -11.44 19.77
C TYR A 65 3.53 -10.74 19.14
N ARG A 66 4.54 -10.36 19.92
CA ARG A 66 5.78 -9.76 19.39
C ARG A 66 6.57 -10.73 18.51
N GLN A 67 6.60 -12.01 18.87
CA GLN A 67 7.23 -13.03 18.01
C GLN A 67 6.46 -13.25 16.71
N LEU A 68 5.12 -13.20 16.75
CA LEU A 68 4.28 -13.18 15.55
C LEU A 68 4.57 -11.94 14.69
N GLU A 69 4.67 -10.77 15.32
CA GLU A 69 5.00 -9.52 14.64
C GLU A 69 6.39 -9.60 13.98
N ASP A 70 7.38 -10.23 14.61
CA ASP A 70 8.70 -10.44 14.01
C ASP A 70 8.62 -11.28 12.72
N ARG A 71 7.82 -12.36 12.71
CA ARG A 71 7.59 -13.15 11.49
C ARG A 71 6.84 -12.36 10.43
N LEU A 72 5.81 -11.61 10.82
CA LEU A 72 5.04 -10.76 9.92
C LEU A 72 5.90 -9.71 9.23
N PHE A 73 6.76 -9.02 9.98
CA PHE A 73 7.65 -8.01 9.40
C PHE A 73 8.77 -8.63 8.56
N ALA A 74 9.26 -9.82 8.91
CA ALA A 74 10.17 -10.57 8.04
C ALA A 74 9.50 -10.94 6.71
N GLN A 75 8.24 -11.38 6.75
CA GLN A 75 7.47 -11.67 5.54
C GLN A 75 7.18 -10.40 4.72
N LEU A 76 6.88 -9.27 5.37
CA LEU A 76 6.72 -7.98 4.71
C LEU A 76 8.00 -7.56 3.99
N GLU A 77 9.15 -7.75 4.62
CA GLU A 77 10.46 -7.45 4.02
C GLU A 77 10.67 -8.30 2.76
N GLU A 78 10.44 -9.61 2.86
CA GLU A 78 10.61 -10.56 1.77
C GLU A 78 9.67 -10.28 0.59
N LYS A 79 8.37 -10.10 0.86
CA LYS A 79 7.36 -10.03 -0.20
C LYS A 79 7.18 -8.63 -0.78
N VAL A 80 7.41 -7.58 0.02
CA VAL A 80 7.11 -6.21 -0.39
C VAL A 80 8.38 -5.37 -0.58
N TYR A 81 9.23 -5.26 0.45
CA TYR A 81 10.41 -4.39 0.35
C TYR A 81 11.43 -4.93 -0.65
N ALA A 82 11.71 -6.24 -0.67
CA ALA A 82 12.67 -6.82 -1.61
C ALA A 82 12.28 -6.64 -3.08
N GLY A 83 10.97 -6.57 -3.37
CA GLY A 83 10.42 -6.29 -4.70
C GLY A 83 10.18 -4.81 -4.99
N THR A 84 10.50 -3.91 -4.05
CA THR A 84 10.30 -2.46 -4.19
C THR A 84 11.64 -1.77 -4.35
N GLU A 85 11.80 -1.01 -5.44
CA GLU A 85 13.00 -0.24 -5.68
C GLU A 85 13.26 0.77 -4.55
N THR A 86 14.54 0.91 -4.16
CA THR A 86 15.00 1.99 -3.30
C THR A 86 14.86 3.31 -4.05
N GLY A 87 13.83 4.08 -3.70
CA GLY A 87 13.58 5.41 -4.21
C GLY A 87 14.51 6.46 -3.61
N PRO A 88 14.56 7.66 -4.22
CA PRO A 88 15.32 8.77 -3.65
C PRO A 88 14.72 9.18 -2.29
N GLU A 89 15.54 9.76 -1.42
CA GLU A 89 15.16 10.13 -0.05
C GLU A 89 13.92 11.03 0.00
N TYR A 90 13.72 11.91 -0.99
CA TYR A 90 12.56 12.81 -1.03
C TYR A 90 11.24 12.14 -1.45
N ALA A 91 11.27 10.88 -1.91
CA ALA A 91 10.06 10.18 -2.32
C ALA A 91 9.14 9.89 -1.12
N LEU A 92 7.83 9.97 -1.35
CA LEU A 92 6.82 9.66 -0.34
C LEU A 92 6.27 8.24 -0.54
N VAL A 93 7.15 7.24 -0.54
CA VAL A 93 6.79 5.83 -0.81
C VAL A 93 7.10 4.97 0.41
N ARG A 94 6.06 4.64 1.19
CA ARG A 94 6.18 3.95 2.48
C ARG A 94 7.04 2.67 2.46
N TYR A 95 6.89 1.84 1.43
CA TYR A 95 7.58 0.55 1.31
C TYR A 95 8.86 0.59 0.48
N SER A 96 9.31 1.80 0.13
CA SER A 96 10.62 2.02 -0.48
C SER A 96 11.61 2.31 0.64
N ALA A 97 12.59 1.41 0.80
CA ALA A 97 13.71 1.66 1.71
C ALA A 97 14.34 3.04 1.42
N GLY A 98 14.63 3.80 2.48
CA GLY A 98 15.31 5.10 2.38
C GLY A 98 14.42 6.30 2.02
N SER A 99 13.13 6.10 1.70
CA SER A 99 12.24 7.20 1.34
C SER A 99 11.82 8.06 2.55
N ALA A 100 11.35 9.28 2.31
CA ALA A 100 10.85 10.18 3.37
C ALA A 100 9.62 9.62 4.11
N ALA A 101 8.90 8.67 3.48
CA ALA A 101 7.78 7.97 4.09
C ALA A 101 8.13 6.59 4.67
N ASP A 102 9.40 6.16 4.56
CA ASP A 102 9.86 4.88 5.09
C ASP A 102 9.91 4.89 6.64
N PRO A 103 9.09 4.07 7.31
CA PRO A 103 9.04 4.03 8.76
C PRO A 103 10.28 3.39 9.42
N GLN A 104 11.07 2.58 8.71
CA GLN A 104 12.10 1.70 9.28
C GLN A 104 13.24 2.47 9.99
N HIS A 105 13.45 3.73 9.62
CA HIS A 105 14.50 4.60 10.20
C HIS A 105 14.17 5.12 11.60
N ARG A 106 12.91 5.05 12.05
CA ARG A 106 12.52 5.56 13.37
C ARG A 106 13.18 4.74 14.49
N ARG A 107 13.63 5.42 15.54
CA ARG A 107 14.18 4.82 16.76
C ARG A 107 13.44 5.38 18.00
N PRO A 108 12.66 4.56 18.72
CA PRO A 108 12.29 3.18 18.41
C PRO A 108 11.41 3.09 17.15
N HIS A 109 11.24 1.88 16.61
CA HIS A 109 10.40 1.65 15.42
C HIS A 109 8.92 1.74 15.79
N TRP A 110 8.32 2.91 15.61
CA TRP A 110 6.94 3.22 16.00
C TRP A 110 5.84 2.51 15.19
N ASN A 111 6.23 1.72 14.20
CA ASN A 111 5.32 0.87 13.42
C ASN A 111 5.28 -0.57 13.97
N ARG A 112 5.83 -0.79 15.16
CA ARG A 112 5.78 -2.05 15.90
C ARG A 112 5.09 -1.85 17.23
N SER A 113 4.56 -2.94 17.75
CA SER A 113 3.92 -3.03 19.06
C SER A 113 4.96 -2.92 20.16
N PHE A 114 4.65 -2.14 21.20
CA PHE A 114 5.53 -1.93 22.35
C PHE A 114 4.70 -1.67 23.61
N GLU A 115 5.37 -1.77 24.76
CA GLU A 115 4.76 -1.59 26.08
C GLU A 115 5.56 -0.55 26.87
N PHE A 116 4.86 0.39 27.49
CA PHE A 116 5.43 1.28 28.49
C PHE A 116 5.38 0.63 29.88
N ARG A 117 6.46 -0.05 30.27
CA ARG A 117 6.56 -0.69 31.59
C ARG A 117 6.78 0.34 32.72
N VAL A 118 6.13 0.08 33.86
CA VAL A 118 6.32 0.79 35.13
C VAL A 118 6.54 -0.23 36.25
N GLY A 119 7.27 0.12 37.30
CA GLY A 119 7.69 -0.86 38.32
C GLY A 119 6.56 -1.41 39.20
N LYS A 120 5.49 -0.64 39.42
CA LYS A 120 4.31 -1.03 40.21
C LYS A 120 3.04 -0.52 39.52
N PRO A 121 2.59 -1.18 38.43
CA PRO A 121 1.41 -0.73 37.69
C PRO A 121 0.16 -0.88 38.55
N VAL A 122 -0.70 0.15 38.55
CA VAL A 122 -2.03 0.13 39.19
C VAL A 122 -3.13 -0.36 38.25
N GLY A 123 -2.83 -0.49 36.95
CA GLY A 123 -3.72 -0.93 35.90
C GLY A 123 -3.02 -0.98 34.55
N GLY A 124 -3.74 -1.41 33.51
CA GLY A 124 -3.25 -1.46 32.13
C GLY A 124 -4.15 -0.67 31.19
N VAL A 125 -3.56 -0.03 30.18
CA VAL A 125 -4.27 0.68 29.12
C VAL A 125 -3.78 0.18 27.77
N LEU A 126 -4.71 -0.26 26.92
CA LEU A 126 -4.44 -0.64 25.54
C LEU A 126 -4.79 0.53 24.61
N LEU A 127 -3.82 0.97 23.83
CA LEU A 127 -3.94 2.08 22.89
C LEU A 127 -3.84 1.53 21.46
N LEU A 128 -4.95 1.55 20.72
CA LEU A 128 -5.04 0.97 19.37
C LEU A 128 -4.96 2.06 18.28
N HIS A 129 -3.75 2.59 18.04
CA HIS A 129 -3.43 3.48 16.92
C HIS A 129 -1.90 3.68 16.80
N GLY A 130 -1.45 4.41 15.78
CA GLY A 130 -0.04 4.75 15.56
C GLY A 130 0.55 5.71 16.60
N MET A 131 1.84 5.54 16.87
CA MET A 131 2.62 6.42 17.77
C MET A 131 3.30 7.59 17.03
N SER A 132 3.45 7.49 15.71
CA SER A 132 4.08 8.51 14.88
C SER A 132 3.11 9.35 14.06
N ASP A 133 1.85 8.93 13.97
CA ASP A 133 0.97 9.36 12.89
C ASP A 133 0.18 10.60 13.32
N SER A 134 0.51 11.75 12.74
CA SER A 134 -0.25 12.99 12.98
C SER A 134 -1.59 12.96 12.24
N PRO A 135 -2.65 13.62 12.75
CA PRO A 135 -2.71 14.36 14.02
C PRO A 135 -3.11 13.49 15.23
N TYR A 136 -3.32 12.19 15.05
CA TYR A 136 -3.94 11.31 16.05
C TYR A 136 -2.96 10.41 16.81
N SER A 137 -1.67 10.79 16.88
CA SER A 137 -0.65 10.02 17.59
C SER A 137 -1.03 9.83 19.06
N LEU A 138 -1.01 8.57 19.51
CA LEU A 138 -1.29 8.22 20.90
C LEU A 138 -0.06 8.35 21.82
N ARG A 139 1.05 8.89 21.29
CA ARG A 139 2.32 8.92 22.03
C ARG A 139 2.27 9.74 23.29
N ALA A 140 1.81 10.99 23.20
CA ALA A 140 1.73 11.88 24.36
C ALA A 140 0.76 11.33 25.42
N LEU A 141 -0.33 10.69 24.99
CA LEU A 141 -1.28 10.04 25.89
C LEU A 141 -0.63 8.86 26.63
N GLY A 142 0.06 7.96 25.91
CA GLY A 142 0.77 6.83 26.50
C GLY A 142 1.88 7.25 27.47
N GLU A 143 2.67 8.27 27.10
CA GLU A 143 3.70 8.84 27.98
C GLU A 143 3.10 9.47 29.25
N THR A 144 1.95 10.14 29.13
CA THR A 144 1.24 10.71 30.28
C THR A 144 0.69 9.63 31.21
N LEU A 145 0.07 8.58 30.65
CA LEU A 145 -0.48 7.47 31.43
C LEU A 145 0.61 6.69 32.16
N LYS A 146 1.78 6.50 31.54
CA LYS A 146 2.95 5.87 32.17
C LYS A 146 3.42 6.61 33.43
N GLN A 147 3.24 7.93 33.50
CA GLN A 147 3.71 8.74 34.62
C GLN A 147 2.75 8.73 35.82
N ARG A 148 1.52 8.24 35.63
CA ARG A 148 0.51 8.14 36.69
C ARG A 148 0.64 6.83 37.44
#